data_AF-A0A6A1UT96-F1
#
_entry.id   AF-A0A6A1UT96-F1
#
_cell.length_a   1.000
_cell.length_b   1.000
_cell.length_c   1.000
_cell.angle_alpha   90.00
_cell.angle_beta   90.00
_cell.angle_gamma   90.00
#
_symmetry.space_group_name_H-M   'P 1'
#
loop_
_entity.id
_entity.type
_entity.pdbx_description
1 polymer ?
#
loop_
_entity_poly.entity_id
_entity_poly.type
_entity_poly.pdbx_seq_one_letter_code
_entity_poly.pdbx_strand_id
1 'polypeptide(L)'
;MASSHILSSHFVFFPSCGSLGKSHLSSLGQHGSASIHSNSQFRSVRAMASDSNTARRKVEIVYDPEERLNKFVDEADRDASVSRMTLFSPCKVNVFLRITKKREDGFHDLASLFHVISLGDIIKFSLSRSKTKDRLSANVPGVPLDDKNLIIKALNLYRKKTGSENFFWIHLDKKVPTGAGLGGGSSNAATALWAANQFNGSAATEKELQDWSSEIGSDVPFFFSKGAAYCTGRGEVVQNLTPPVPLDIPMVLIKPQQACSTAEVYKRLRLDQTSKVDPLQLLEKISANGISQDVCINDLDICIETVKIKAGGRILSTFSS
;
A
#
# COMPACT_ATOMS: atom_id res chain seq x y z
N MET A 1 -0.70 -9.14 -4.18
CA MET A 1 -1.10 -7.99 -3.33
C MET A 1 -0.77 -6.66 -4.00
N ALA A 2 -1.51 -5.60 -3.68
CA ALA A 2 -1.37 -4.31 -4.34
C ALA A 2 0.01 -3.64 -4.11
N SER A 3 0.69 -3.97 -3.01
CA SER A 3 2.05 -3.51 -2.71
C SER A 3 3.10 -3.96 -3.72
N SER A 4 2.98 -5.15 -4.31
CA SER A 4 3.97 -5.66 -5.27
C SER A 4 3.92 -4.94 -6.62
N HIS A 5 2.80 -4.31 -6.96
CA HIS A 5 2.61 -3.69 -8.27
C HIS A 5 3.22 -2.29 -8.37
N ILE A 6 3.17 -1.47 -7.30
CA ILE A 6 3.83 -0.14 -7.29
C ILE A 6 5.33 -0.28 -7.60
N LEU A 7 5.94 -1.34 -7.06
CA LEU A 7 7.39 -1.52 -7.11
C LEU A 7 7.86 -2.16 -8.42
N SER A 8 6.96 -2.79 -9.18
CA SER A 8 7.29 -3.35 -10.51
C SER A 8 7.39 -2.30 -11.63
N SER A 9 7.03 -1.04 -11.37
CA SER A 9 6.93 0.03 -12.38
C SER A 9 8.18 0.92 -12.50
N HIS A 10 9.21 0.71 -11.68
CA HIS A 10 10.48 1.44 -11.80
C HIS A 10 11.37 0.80 -12.88
N PHE A 11 11.26 1.30 -14.12
CA PHE A 11 12.20 0.94 -15.19
C PHE A 11 13.54 1.66 -14.97
N VAL A 12 14.56 0.90 -14.60
CA VAL A 12 15.97 1.32 -14.72
C VAL A 12 16.37 1.32 -16.19
N PHE A 13 16.71 2.50 -16.71
CA PHE A 13 17.43 2.67 -17.97
C PHE A 13 18.77 1.93 -17.87
N PHE A 14 18.91 0.81 -18.57
CA PHE A 14 20.22 0.22 -18.84
C PHE A 14 20.82 0.90 -20.08
N PRO A 15 21.99 1.55 -19.99
CA PRO A 15 22.77 1.84 -21.19
C PRO A 15 23.22 0.49 -21.77
N SER A 16 22.95 0.28 -23.05
CA SER A 16 23.44 -0.88 -23.80
C SER A 16 24.97 -0.95 -23.71
N CYS A 17 25.50 -1.95 -23.00
CA CYS A 17 26.93 -2.23 -22.97
C CYS A 17 27.32 -2.95 -24.27
N GLY A 18 27.71 -2.17 -25.28
CA GLY A 18 28.34 -2.66 -26.50
C GLY A 18 29.77 -3.16 -26.21
N SER A 19 30.11 -4.29 -26.83
CA SER A 19 31.38 -5.01 -26.73
C SER A 19 32.60 -4.17 -27.12
N LEU A 20 33.71 -4.39 -26.41
CA LEU A 20 35.04 -3.87 -26.70
C LEU A 20 35.49 -4.16 -28.15
N GLY A 21 35.92 -3.11 -28.86
CA GLY A 21 36.75 -3.17 -30.05
C GLY A 21 37.71 -1.99 -30.08
N LYS A 22 39.02 -2.27 -30.04
CA LYS A 22 40.12 -1.29 -30.06
C LYS A 22 40.23 -0.59 -31.42
N SER A 23 40.44 0.73 -31.44
CA SER A 23 41.52 1.38 -32.22
C SER A 23 41.48 2.92 -32.21
N HIS A 24 42.64 3.50 -31.91
CA HIS A 24 43.27 4.75 -32.41
C HIS A 24 42.70 6.18 -32.17
N LEU A 25 43.64 7.00 -31.68
CA LEU A 25 43.77 8.46 -31.53
C LEU A 25 43.07 9.36 -32.58
N SER A 26 42.51 10.50 -32.12
CA SER A 26 43.12 11.85 -32.28
C SER A 26 42.23 13.01 -31.75
N SER A 27 42.82 13.80 -30.84
CA SER A 27 42.84 15.27 -30.68
C SER A 27 41.60 16.21 -30.68
N LEU A 28 41.74 17.20 -29.77
CA LEU A 28 41.23 18.59 -29.70
C LEU A 28 39.86 18.93 -29.07
N GLY A 29 39.91 19.87 -28.12
CA GLY A 29 38.82 20.84 -27.86
C GLY A 29 38.50 21.12 -26.39
N GLN A 30 39.04 22.22 -25.85
CA GLN A 30 38.80 22.75 -24.50
C GLN A 30 37.36 23.27 -24.30
N HIS A 31 36.81 23.15 -23.08
CA HIS A 31 36.44 24.29 -22.22
C HIS A 31 35.70 23.87 -20.93
N GLY A 32 36.13 24.41 -19.79
CA GLY A 32 35.22 25.06 -18.82
C GLY A 32 34.49 24.19 -17.81
N SER A 33 35.13 24.01 -16.66
CA SER A 33 34.62 23.47 -15.39
C SER A 33 33.45 24.23 -14.75
N ALA A 34 32.53 23.50 -14.10
CA ALA A 34 31.92 23.91 -12.83
C ALA A 34 31.55 22.67 -12.00
N SER A 35 32.21 22.55 -10.84
CA SER A 35 32.10 21.49 -9.85
C SER A 35 30.91 21.75 -8.90
N ILE A 36 30.13 20.71 -8.62
CA ILE A 36 29.28 20.63 -7.42
C ILE A 36 29.72 19.40 -6.64
N HIS A 37 30.46 19.65 -5.56
CA HIS A 37 30.77 18.66 -4.55
C HIS A 37 29.51 18.34 -3.75
N SER A 38 29.11 17.06 -3.72
CA SER A 38 28.32 16.53 -2.61
C SER A 38 29.13 15.43 -1.94
N ASN A 39 29.65 15.77 -0.76
CA ASN A 39 30.23 14.83 0.18
C ASN A 39 29.08 14.09 0.86
N SER A 40 29.00 12.77 0.70
CA SER A 40 28.42 11.93 1.75
C SER A 40 29.28 10.68 1.92
N GLN A 41 30.17 10.77 2.90
CA GLN A 41 30.84 9.61 3.47
C GLN A 41 29.78 8.78 4.20
N PHE A 42 29.53 7.56 3.77
CA PHE A 42 28.96 6.52 4.63
C PHE A 42 30.00 5.41 4.82
N ARG A 43 30.48 5.32 6.06
CA ARG A 43 31.38 4.28 6.56
C ARG A 43 30.71 2.91 6.42
N SER A 44 31.31 2.03 5.63
CA SER A 44 31.08 0.59 5.71
C SER A 44 31.62 0.07 7.05
N VAL A 45 30.74 -0.41 7.92
CA VAL A 45 31.13 -1.15 9.12
C VAL A 45 31.22 -2.62 8.75
N ARG A 46 32.46 -3.12 8.72
CA ARG A 46 32.81 -4.53 8.52
C ARG A 46 32.44 -5.30 9.80
N ALA A 47 31.61 -6.34 9.71
CA ALA A 47 31.42 -7.29 10.79
C ALA A 47 32.22 -8.58 10.49
N MET A 48 33.06 -8.97 11.45
CA MET A 48 33.91 -10.15 11.39
C MET A 48 33.10 -11.42 11.66
N ALA A 49 33.48 -12.52 11.01
CA ALA A 49 33.03 -13.85 11.35
C ALA A 49 33.80 -14.36 12.58
N SER A 50 33.08 -14.90 13.55
CA SER A 50 33.63 -15.78 14.57
C SER A 50 32.87 -17.10 14.52
N ASP A 51 33.60 -18.18 14.26
CA ASP A 51 33.08 -19.55 14.23
C ASP A 51 32.62 -20.00 15.61
N SER A 52 31.45 -20.64 15.66
CA SER A 52 31.25 -21.93 16.36
C SER A 52 29.82 -22.46 16.19
N ASN A 53 29.77 -23.76 15.89
CA ASN A 53 28.67 -24.67 15.64
C ASN A 53 27.34 -24.43 16.39
N THR A 54 26.32 -23.95 15.67
CA THR A 54 24.92 -24.46 15.53
C THR A 54 24.05 -23.35 14.91
N ALA A 55 24.29 -23.00 13.66
CA ALA A 55 23.61 -21.88 13.03
C ALA A 55 22.35 -22.36 12.29
N ARG A 56 21.19 -22.33 12.97
CA ARG A 56 19.90 -22.18 12.27
C ARG A 56 20.02 -20.94 11.39
N ARG A 57 19.95 -21.10 10.06
CA ARG A 57 19.96 -19.99 9.10
C ARG A 57 18.78 -19.08 9.41
N LYS A 58 19.08 -17.86 9.87
CA LYS A 58 18.09 -16.78 10.04
C LYS A 58 17.86 -16.17 8.66
N VAL A 59 16.67 -16.34 8.12
CA VAL A 59 16.26 -15.65 6.90
C VAL A 59 15.60 -14.34 7.32
N GLU A 60 16.28 -13.23 7.06
CA GLU A 60 15.72 -11.88 7.14
C GLU A 60 15.18 -11.54 5.76
N ILE A 61 13.86 -11.50 5.62
CA ILE A 61 13.22 -11.06 4.37
C ILE A 61 13.13 -9.54 4.45
N VAL A 62 14.18 -8.87 4.00
CA VAL A 62 14.12 -7.45 3.65
C VAL A 62 13.51 -7.38 2.26
N TYR A 63 12.29 -6.86 2.18
CA TYR A 63 11.71 -6.51 0.89
C TYR A 63 12.30 -5.15 0.49
N ASP A 64 13.39 -5.19 -0.29
CA ASP A 64 13.97 -4.04 -0.95
C ASP A 64 13.32 -3.90 -2.35
N PRO A 65 12.60 -2.79 -2.63
CA PRO A 65 11.96 -2.59 -3.92
C PRO A 65 12.91 -2.48 -5.11
N GLU A 66 14.16 -2.02 -4.89
CA GLU A 66 15.09 -1.71 -5.99
C GLU A 66 16.16 -2.79 -6.20
N GLU A 67 16.31 -3.75 -5.28
CA GLU A 67 17.21 -4.88 -5.49
C GLU A 67 16.62 -6.22 -5.03
N ARG A 68 16.28 -7.05 -6.04
CA ARG A 68 16.13 -8.52 -6.01
C ARG A 68 14.75 -9.07 -5.65
N LEU A 69 13.86 -9.00 -6.64
CA LEU A 69 12.95 -10.12 -6.91
C LEU A 69 13.77 -11.31 -7.46
N ASN A 70 13.80 -12.40 -6.69
CA ASN A 70 13.99 -13.80 -7.10
C ASN A 70 15.34 -14.22 -7.73
N LYS A 71 16.37 -14.38 -6.89
CA LYS A 71 17.39 -15.43 -7.11
C LYS A 71 17.80 -16.24 -5.88
N PHE A 72 17.46 -15.78 -4.67
CA PHE A 72 17.78 -16.49 -3.42
C PHE A 72 16.60 -17.30 -2.83
N VAL A 73 15.38 -17.14 -3.37
CA VAL A 73 14.17 -17.79 -2.82
C VAL A 73 13.97 -19.21 -3.37
N ASP A 74 14.52 -19.54 -4.54
CA ASP A 74 14.39 -20.89 -5.10
C ASP A 74 15.49 -21.87 -4.62
N GLU A 75 16.60 -21.37 -4.05
CA GLU A 75 17.73 -22.19 -3.60
C GLU A 75 17.84 -22.35 -2.07
N ALA A 76 17.11 -21.57 -1.28
CA ALA A 76 17.20 -21.58 0.18
C ALA A 76 15.92 -22.11 0.85
N ASP A 77 15.86 -23.43 0.97
CA ASP A 77 15.16 -24.20 2.01
C ASP A 77 13.65 -23.99 2.20
N ARG A 78 12.88 -25.03 1.86
CA ARG A 78 11.46 -25.25 2.24
C ARG A 78 11.18 -25.31 3.75
N ASP A 79 12.18 -25.09 4.60
CA ASP A 79 12.12 -25.37 6.05
C ASP A 79 12.71 -24.25 6.94
N ALA A 80 13.04 -23.09 6.37
CA ALA A 80 13.53 -21.96 7.17
C ALA A 80 12.36 -21.10 7.70
N SER A 81 12.15 -21.09 9.02
CA SER A 81 11.20 -20.19 9.67
C SER A 81 11.61 -18.73 9.42
N VAL A 82 10.81 -17.96 8.67
CA VAL A 82 11.02 -16.52 8.49
C VAL A 82 11.20 -15.87 9.86
N SER A 83 12.28 -15.10 10.04
CA SER A 83 12.61 -14.54 11.36
C SER A 83 12.05 -13.12 11.54
N ARG A 84 12.02 -12.34 10.46
CA ARG A 84 11.54 -10.95 10.42
C ARG A 84 11.23 -10.54 8.97
N MET A 85 10.26 -9.66 8.83
CA MET A 85 9.89 -8.97 7.59
C MET A 85 9.88 -7.47 7.81
N THR A 86 10.26 -6.71 6.78
CA THR A 86 9.97 -5.28 6.67
C THR A 86 9.13 -5.09 5.40
N LEU A 87 7.91 -4.58 5.56
CA LEU A 87 6.89 -4.57 4.52
C LEU A 87 6.40 -3.15 4.24
N PHE A 88 6.24 -2.82 2.97
CA PHE A 88 5.60 -1.59 2.53
C PHE A 88 4.07 -1.76 2.49
N SER A 89 3.36 -0.82 3.09
CA SER A 89 1.91 -0.79 3.20
C SER A 89 1.38 0.44 2.43
N PRO A 90 0.99 0.28 1.15
CA PRO A 90 0.63 1.40 0.28
C PRO A 90 -0.70 2.04 0.67
N CYS A 91 -0.91 3.30 0.29
CA CYS A 91 -2.23 3.91 0.34
C CYS A 91 -3.02 3.64 -0.92
N LYS A 92 -4.30 4.03 -0.86
CA LYS A 92 -5.20 4.08 -2.00
C LYS A 92 -5.79 5.47 -2.15
N VAL A 93 -6.25 5.75 -3.36
CA VAL A 93 -7.07 6.90 -3.70
C VAL A 93 -8.34 6.44 -4.38
N ASN A 94 -9.40 7.23 -4.23
CA ASN A 94 -10.64 7.03 -4.96
C ASN A 94 -10.57 7.96 -6.17
N VAL A 95 -10.40 7.40 -7.37
CA VAL A 95 -10.41 8.20 -8.61
C VAL A 95 -11.78 8.84 -8.81
N PHE A 96 -12.84 8.11 -8.46
CA PHE A 96 -14.18 8.62 -8.21
C PHE A 96 -14.80 7.89 -7.03
N LEU A 97 -15.80 8.47 -6.37
CA LEU A 97 -16.62 7.86 -5.33
C LEU A 97 -18.08 8.24 -5.53
N ARG A 98 -18.90 7.26 -5.89
CA ARG A 98 -20.34 7.42 -6.03
C ARG A 98 -21.05 6.72 -4.88
N ILE A 99 -22.00 7.38 -4.23
CA ILE A 99 -22.89 6.75 -3.25
C ILE A 99 -24.21 6.46 -3.95
N THR A 100 -24.59 5.18 -4.02
CA THR A 100 -25.71 4.73 -4.87
C THR A 100 -27.01 4.56 -4.10
N LYS A 101 -26.95 4.10 -2.84
CA LYS A 101 -28.12 4.04 -1.95
C LYS A 101 -27.73 3.93 -0.49
N LYS A 102 -28.67 4.25 0.40
CA LYS A 102 -28.58 3.94 1.82
C LYS A 102 -29.08 2.51 2.06
N ARG A 103 -28.41 1.79 2.94
CA ARG A 103 -28.71 0.40 3.28
C ARG A 103 -29.48 0.31 4.60
N GLU A 104 -30.15 -0.82 4.81
CA GLU A 104 -30.88 -1.13 6.03
C GLU A 104 -29.94 -1.36 7.24
N ASP A 105 -28.71 -1.82 6.99
CA ASP A 105 -27.67 -2.05 7.99
C ASP A 105 -26.99 -0.76 8.51
N GLY A 106 -27.48 0.41 8.07
CA GLY A 106 -26.94 1.72 8.47
C GLY A 106 -25.74 2.20 7.64
N PHE A 107 -25.23 1.39 6.71
CA PHE A 107 -24.19 1.79 5.76
C PHE A 107 -24.80 2.38 4.48
N HIS A 108 -23.93 2.70 3.52
CA HIS A 108 -24.31 3.09 2.17
C HIS A 108 -23.63 2.15 1.17
N ASP A 109 -24.36 1.83 0.11
CA ASP A 109 -23.74 1.24 -1.07
C ASP A 109 -23.02 2.34 -1.85
N LEU A 110 -21.82 2.01 -2.30
CA LEU A 110 -20.95 2.86 -3.08
C LEU A 110 -20.46 2.14 -4.34
N ALA A 111 -19.95 2.92 -5.28
CA ALA A 111 -19.22 2.49 -6.44
C ALA A 111 -18.01 3.40 -6.62
N SER A 112 -16.82 2.84 -6.70
CA SER A 112 -15.57 3.62 -6.73
C SER A 112 -14.48 2.90 -7.51
N LEU A 113 -13.70 3.65 -8.28
CA LEU A 113 -12.41 3.18 -8.78
C LEU A 113 -11.34 3.45 -7.72
N PHE A 114 -10.88 2.41 -7.04
CA PHE A 114 -9.75 2.49 -6.13
C PHE A 114 -8.44 2.30 -6.90
N HIS A 115 -7.44 3.09 -6.55
CA HIS A 115 -6.12 3.05 -7.16
C HIS A 115 -5.04 3.21 -6.09
N VAL A 116 -4.06 2.33 -6.04
CA VAL A 116 -2.94 2.47 -5.09
C VAL A 116 -2.01 3.61 -5.47
N ILE A 117 -1.30 4.14 -4.48
CA ILE A 117 -0.26 5.16 -4.69
C ILE A 117 1.00 4.79 -3.93
N SER A 118 2.13 5.36 -4.36
CA SER A 118 3.46 5.13 -3.77
C SER A 118 3.64 5.75 -2.37
N LEU A 119 2.68 6.52 -1.88
CA LEU A 119 2.62 6.93 -0.48
C LEU A 119 2.15 5.74 0.39
N GLY A 120 2.89 5.41 1.44
CA GLY A 120 2.53 4.31 2.33
C GLY A 120 3.30 4.33 3.65
N ASP A 121 2.95 3.40 4.53
CA ASP A 121 3.64 3.16 5.79
C ASP A 121 4.64 2.00 5.64
N ILE A 122 5.54 1.84 6.62
CA ILE A 122 6.42 0.67 6.71
C ILE A 122 6.07 -0.12 7.97
N ILE A 123 5.93 -1.44 7.83
CA ILE A 123 5.65 -2.37 8.93
C ILE A 123 6.83 -3.30 9.11
N LYS A 124 7.46 -3.23 10.28
CA LYS A 124 8.42 -4.24 10.73
C LYS A 124 7.66 -5.30 11.50
N PHE A 125 7.86 -6.56 11.15
CA PHE A 125 7.04 -7.67 11.63
C PHE A 125 7.91 -8.88 11.94
N SER A 126 7.71 -9.51 13.10
CA SER A 126 8.40 -10.76 13.46
C SER A 126 7.57 -11.57 14.45
N LEU A 127 7.88 -12.85 14.61
CA LEU A 127 7.34 -13.63 15.72
C LEU A 127 7.69 -12.96 17.06
N SER A 128 6.70 -12.91 17.94
CA SER A 128 6.87 -12.45 19.31
C SER A 128 7.50 -13.55 20.16
N ARG A 129 8.29 -13.14 21.15
CA ARG A 129 8.64 -14.04 22.27
C ARG A 129 7.44 -14.30 23.19
N SER A 130 6.45 -13.41 23.16
CA SER A 130 5.19 -13.57 23.89
C SER A 130 4.38 -14.70 23.28
N LYS A 131 3.72 -15.50 24.13
CA LYS A 131 2.78 -16.56 23.72
C LYS A 131 1.32 -16.23 24.07
N THR A 132 1.05 -15.00 24.49
CA THR A 132 -0.29 -14.60 24.97
C THR A 132 -0.81 -13.31 24.39
N LYS A 133 0.07 -12.48 23.79
CA LYS A 133 -0.32 -11.20 23.18
C LYS A 133 0.65 -10.71 22.13
N ASP A 134 0.09 -10.03 21.13
CA ASP A 134 0.84 -9.25 20.16
C ASP A 134 1.47 -8.02 20.83
N ARG A 135 2.60 -7.55 20.31
CA ARG A 135 3.27 -6.33 20.76
C ARG A 135 3.33 -5.34 19.60
N LEU A 136 2.44 -4.36 19.61
CA LEU A 136 2.40 -3.30 18.61
C LEU A 136 3.00 -2.00 19.15
N SER A 137 3.80 -1.34 18.33
CA SER A 137 4.35 0.00 18.57
C SER A 137 4.25 0.84 17.30
N ALA A 138 4.25 2.16 17.44
CA ALA A 138 4.29 3.10 16.32
C ALA A 138 5.27 4.25 16.60
N ASN A 139 5.79 4.88 15.55
CA ASN A 139 6.68 6.05 15.63
C ASN A 139 5.97 7.37 15.95
N VAL A 140 4.64 7.43 15.80
CA VAL A 140 3.83 8.64 16.04
C VAL A 140 2.82 8.43 17.16
N PRO A 141 2.49 9.49 17.94
CA PRO A 141 1.43 9.42 18.93
C PRO A 141 0.04 9.35 18.28
N GLY A 142 -0.97 8.94 19.05
CA GLY A 142 -2.37 8.95 18.62
C GLY A 142 -2.81 7.76 17.76
N VAL A 143 -1.89 6.89 17.34
CA VAL A 143 -2.24 5.58 16.76
C VAL A 143 -2.61 4.63 17.91
N PRO A 144 -3.83 4.05 17.93
CA PRO A 144 -4.18 3.05 18.94
C PRO A 144 -3.21 1.87 18.88
N LEU A 145 -2.77 1.36 20.03
CA LEU A 145 -1.86 0.20 20.12
C LEU A 145 -2.56 -1.04 20.72
N ASP A 146 -3.88 -0.95 20.90
CA ASP A 146 -4.75 -1.97 21.49
C ASP A 146 -5.67 -2.60 20.42
N ASP A 147 -6.72 -3.31 20.86
CA ASP A 147 -7.69 -4.00 19.99
C ASP A 147 -8.50 -3.07 19.07
N LYS A 148 -8.39 -1.74 19.26
CA LYS A 148 -8.98 -0.77 18.31
C LYS A 148 -8.15 -0.67 17.03
N ASN A 149 -6.86 -1.04 17.06
CA ASN A 149 -5.99 -0.99 15.87
C ASN A 149 -6.35 -2.13 14.89
N LEU A 150 -6.50 -1.78 13.61
CA LEU A 150 -6.86 -2.76 12.57
C LEU A 150 -5.78 -3.84 12.36
N ILE A 151 -4.50 -3.55 12.65
CA ILE A 151 -3.43 -4.57 12.68
C ILE A 151 -3.77 -5.65 13.72
N ILE A 152 -4.12 -5.26 14.94
CA ILE A 152 -4.45 -6.21 16.01
C ILE A 152 -5.70 -7.01 15.64
N LYS A 153 -6.73 -6.34 15.08
CA LYS A 153 -7.92 -7.03 14.57
C LYS A 153 -7.60 -8.05 13.49
N ALA A 154 -6.70 -7.72 12.56
CA ALA A 154 -6.24 -8.63 11.51
C ALA A 154 -5.56 -9.88 12.07
N LEU A 155 -4.68 -9.71 13.06
CA LEU A 155 -3.98 -10.82 13.71
C LEU A 155 -4.94 -11.70 14.53
N ASN A 156 -5.88 -11.09 15.26
CA ASN A 156 -6.95 -11.80 15.96
C ASN A 156 -7.82 -12.62 14.99
N LEU A 157 -8.23 -12.02 13.88
CA LEU A 157 -9.02 -12.71 12.85
C LEU A 157 -8.23 -13.87 12.23
N TYR A 158 -6.95 -13.65 11.89
CA TYR A 158 -6.09 -14.70 11.33
C TYR A 158 -6.03 -15.92 12.25
N ARG A 159 -5.77 -15.70 13.55
CA ARG A 159 -5.76 -16.79 14.55
C ARG A 159 -7.11 -17.49 14.65
N LYS A 160 -8.21 -16.72 14.67
CA LYS A 160 -9.57 -17.27 14.70
C LYS A 160 -9.86 -18.17 13.48
N LYS A 161 -9.38 -17.80 12.29
CA LYS A 161 -9.64 -18.54 11.04
C LYS A 161 -8.74 -19.76 10.86
N THR A 162 -7.52 -19.72 11.40
CA THR A 162 -6.49 -20.74 11.12
C THR A 162 -6.14 -21.62 12.31
N GLY A 163 -6.57 -21.26 13.53
CA GLY A 163 -6.13 -21.92 14.76
C GLY A 163 -4.67 -21.63 15.14
N SER A 164 -4.00 -20.68 14.47
CA SER A 164 -2.62 -20.31 14.80
C SER A 164 -2.51 -19.79 16.24
N GLU A 165 -1.50 -20.28 16.95
CA GLU A 165 -1.14 -19.84 18.31
C GLU A 165 0.01 -18.80 18.30
N ASN A 166 0.41 -18.34 17.12
CA ASN A 166 1.49 -17.39 16.98
C ASN A 166 1.05 -15.96 17.31
N PHE A 167 1.90 -15.28 18.08
CA PHE A 167 1.81 -13.86 18.36
C PHE A 167 3.00 -13.15 17.77
N PHE A 168 2.85 -11.85 17.51
CA PHE A 168 3.79 -11.08 16.72
C PHE A 168 4.27 -9.83 17.44
N TRP A 169 5.50 -9.44 17.14
CA TRP A 169 6.03 -8.12 17.41
C TRP A 169 5.91 -7.29 16.13
N ILE A 170 5.33 -6.11 16.25
CA ILE A 170 5.02 -5.21 15.15
C ILE A 170 5.50 -3.81 15.51
N HIS A 171 6.19 -3.17 14.58
CA HIS A 171 6.46 -1.75 14.63
C HIS A 171 5.98 -1.08 13.35
N LEU A 172 5.07 -0.11 13.51
CA LEU A 172 4.50 0.70 12.44
C LEU A 172 5.26 2.02 12.33
N ASP A 173 6.02 2.19 11.27
CA ASP A 173 6.56 3.49 10.85
C ASP A 173 5.50 4.18 9.99
N LYS A 174 4.67 4.98 10.67
CA LYS A 174 3.54 5.70 10.14
C LYS A 174 4.02 6.98 9.45
N LYS A 175 3.76 7.08 8.15
CA LYS A 175 3.99 8.28 7.33
C LYS A 175 2.68 8.84 6.79
N VAL A 176 1.72 7.96 6.55
CA VAL A 176 0.42 8.33 5.99
C VAL A 176 -0.39 9.04 7.08
N PRO A 177 -0.93 10.25 6.84
CA PRO A 177 -1.72 10.95 7.84
C PRO A 177 -2.98 10.16 8.23
N THR A 178 -3.22 10.01 9.53
CA THR A 178 -4.46 9.42 10.05
C THR A 178 -5.66 10.29 9.67
N GLY A 179 -6.79 9.66 9.32
CA GLY A 179 -8.03 10.37 9.00
C GLY A 179 -7.93 11.21 7.71
N ALA A 180 -7.13 10.80 6.73
CA ALA A 180 -6.98 11.47 5.44
C ALA A 180 -7.75 10.79 4.28
N GLY A 181 -8.55 9.74 4.56
CA GLY A 181 -9.27 8.99 3.52
C GLY A 181 -8.39 8.10 2.62
N LEU A 182 -7.09 8.02 2.90
CA LEU A 182 -6.09 7.31 2.08
C LEU A 182 -6.06 5.79 2.28
N GLY A 183 -6.94 5.23 3.12
CA GLY A 183 -6.97 3.80 3.42
C GLY A 183 -5.74 3.25 4.17
N GLY A 184 -4.90 4.10 4.76
CA GLY A 184 -3.64 3.66 5.40
C GLY A 184 -3.81 2.59 6.48
N GLY A 185 -4.78 2.76 7.39
CA GLY A 185 -5.06 1.74 8.42
C GLY A 185 -5.55 0.41 7.84
N SER A 186 -6.38 0.46 6.78
CA SER A 186 -6.85 -0.73 6.07
C SER A 186 -5.70 -1.45 5.37
N SER A 187 -4.80 -0.71 4.74
CA SER A 187 -3.58 -1.25 4.15
C SER A 187 -2.69 -1.93 5.19
N ASN A 188 -2.53 -1.30 6.36
CA ASN A 188 -1.71 -1.86 7.43
C ASN A 188 -2.29 -3.20 7.91
N ALA A 189 -3.62 -3.29 8.00
CA ALA A 189 -4.33 -4.51 8.38
C ALA A 189 -4.16 -5.63 7.35
N ALA A 190 -4.34 -5.32 6.05
CA ALA A 190 -4.13 -6.29 4.97
C ALA A 190 -2.68 -6.81 4.97
N THR A 191 -1.71 -5.90 5.14
CA THR A 191 -0.28 -6.23 5.19
C THR A 191 0.05 -7.12 6.39
N ALA A 192 -0.52 -6.83 7.57
CA ALA A 192 -0.34 -7.65 8.77
C ALA A 192 -1.01 -9.03 8.63
N LEU A 193 -2.21 -9.10 8.03
CA LEU A 193 -2.91 -10.35 7.76
C LEU A 193 -2.08 -11.25 6.82
N TRP A 194 -1.54 -10.66 5.75
CA TRP A 194 -0.66 -11.36 4.83
C TRP A 194 0.64 -11.82 5.51
N ALA A 195 1.28 -10.94 6.28
CA ALA A 195 2.50 -11.29 7.00
C ALA A 195 2.27 -12.46 7.96
N ALA A 196 1.19 -12.42 8.75
CA ALA A 196 0.82 -13.52 9.64
C ALA A 196 0.67 -14.84 8.89
N ASN A 197 0.06 -14.83 7.69
CA ASN A 197 -0.04 -16.01 6.85
C ASN A 197 1.34 -16.55 6.44
N GLN A 198 2.26 -15.67 6.02
CA GLN A 198 3.62 -16.08 5.63
C GLN A 198 4.40 -16.72 6.78
N PHE A 199 4.32 -16.16 7.99
CA PHE A 199 4.98 -16.74 9.18
C PHE A 199 4.38 -18.07 9.62
N ASN A 200 3.19 -18.44 9.13
CA ASN A 200 2.51 -19.71 9.39
C ASN A 200 2.53 -20.62 8.15
N GLY A 201 3.53 -20.48 7.27
CA GLY A 201 3.72 -21.37 6.13
C GLY A 201 2.69 -21.20 5.01
N SER A 202 2.06 -20.02 4.91
CA SER A 202 1.01 -19.72 3.94
C SER A 202 -0.19 -20.67 4.01
N ALA A 203 -0.68 -20.90 5.23
CA ALA A 203 -1.81 -21.80 5.52
C ALA A 203 -3.12 -21.43 4.79
N ALA A 204 -3.29 -20.16 4.41
CA ALA A 204 -4.41 -19.66 3.64
C ALA A 204 -3.97 -19.14 2.26
N THR A 205 -4.84 -19.27 1.27
CA THR A 205 -4.67 -18.67 -0.06
C THR A 205 -4.88 -17.15 -0.03
N GLU A 206 -4.32 -16.41 -0.99
CA GLU A 206 -4.53 -14.95 -1.08
C GLU A 206 -6.01 -14.58 -1.23
N LYS A 207 -6.80 -15.42 -1.92
CA LYS A 207 -8.25 -15.25 -2.04
C LYS A 207 -8.96 -15.38 -0.69
N GLU A 208 -8.61 -16.38 0.12
CA GLU A 208 -9.19 -16.53 1.46
C GLU A 208 -8.84 -15.34 2.36
N LEU A 209 -7.59 -14.86 2.30
CA LEU A 209 -7.18 -13.65 3.04
C LEU A 209 -8.00 -12.44 2.60
N GLN A 210 -8.22 -12.26 1.29
CA GLN A 210 -9.06 -11.20 0.75
C GLN A 210 -10.50 -11.31 1.27
N ASP A 211 -11.10 -12.50 1.20
CA ASP A 211 -12.47 -12.76 1.66
C ASP A 211 -12.63 -12.44 3.16
N TRP A 212 -11.71 -12.93 4.00
CA TRP A 212 -11.73 -12.67 5.46
C TRP A 212 -11.53 -11.20 5.79
N SER A 213 -10.72 -10.50 5.01
CA SER A 213 -10.35 -9.11 5.32
C SER A 213 -11.54 -8.14 5.32
N SER A 214 -12.64 -8.49 4.66
CA SER A 214 -13.91 -7.75 4.70
C SER A 214 -14.51 -7.65 6.12
N GLU A 215 -14.20 -8.60 7.01
CA GLU A 215 -14.60 -8.56 8.43
C GLU A 215 -13.81 -7.52 9.24
N ILE A 216 -12.64 -7.08 8.74
CA ILE A 216 -11.79 -6.09 9.40
C ILE A 216 -12.23 -4.67 9.02
N GLY A 217 -12.51 -4.45 7.74
CA GLY A 217 -13.00 -3.18 7.21
C GLY A 217 -13.23 -3.22 5.70
N SER A 218 -14.13 -2.36 5.21
CA SER A 218 -14.59 -2.39 3.81
C SER A 218 -13.48 -2.17 2.77
N ASP A 219 -12.48 -1.34 3.10
CA ASP A 219 -11.36 -1.04 2.19
C ASP A 219 -10.23 -2.09 2.27
N VAL A 220 -10.23 -3.01 3.24
CA VAL A 220 -9.13 -3.96 3.45
C VAL A 220 -8.99 -4.96 2.28
N PRO A 221 -10.08 -5.54 1.73
CA PRO A 221 -10.01 -6.46 0.59
C PRO A 221 -9.31 -5.88 -0.65
N PHE A 222 -9.39 -4.57 -0.85
CA PHE A 222 -8.75 -3.91 -1.98
C PHE A 222 -7.22 -4.08 -1.98
N PHE A 223 -6.57 -4.17 -0.83
CA PHE A 223 -5.11 -4.26 -0.77
C PHE A 223 -4.55 -5.63 -1.21
N PHE A 224 -5.43 -6.62 -1.41
CA PHE A 224 -5.12 -7.89 -2.07
C PHE A 224 -5.33 -7.84 -3.60
N SER A 225 -5.78 -6.71 -4.15
CA SER A 225 -5.97 -6.50 -5.60
C SER A 225 -4.66 -6.34 -6.39
N LYS A 226 -4.78 -6.12 -7.70
CA LYS A 226 -3.67 -5.80 -8.62
C LYS A 226 -3.29 -4.30 -8.66
N GLY A 227 -3.70 -3.52 -7.66
CA GLY A 227 -3.36 -2.09 -7.55
C GLY A 227 -4.43 -1.13 -8.08
N ALA A 228 -5.33 -1.60 -8.94
CA ALA A 228 -6.53 -0.87 -9.31
C ALA A 228 -7.74 -1.81 -9.34
N ALA A 229 -8.88 -1.33 -8.85
CA ALA A 229 -10.09 -2.12 -8.82
C ALA A 229 -11.34 -1.25 -8.81
N TYR A 230 -12.40 -1.75 -9.43
CA TYR A 230 -13.74 -1.22 -9.26
C TYR A 230 -14.35 -1.88 -8.02
N CYS A 231 -14.62 -1.07 -7.00
CA CYS A 231 -15.10 -1.50 -5.69
C CYS A 231 -16.57 -1.08 -5.52
N THR A 232 -17.40 -2.02 -5.08
CA THR A 232 -18.83 -1.82 -4.83
C THR A 232 -19.26 -2.37 -3.47
N GLY A 233 -20.56 -2.35 -3.16
CA GLY A 233 -21.07 -2.64 -1.81
C GLY A 233 -20.70 -1.49 -0.88
N ARG A 234 -20.10 -1.76 0.27
CA ARG A 234 -19.46 -0.76 1.14
C ARG A 234 -18.01 -0.47 0.73
N GLY A 235 -17.53 -1.07 -0.36
CA GLY A 235 -16.13 -1.06 -0.82
C GLY A 235 -15.45 -2.44 -0.79
N GLU A 236 -16.10 -3.44 -0.17
CA GLU A 236 -15.56 -4.79 0.04
C GLU A 236 -15.70 -5.70 -1.17
N VAL A 237 -16.61 -5.38 -2.10
CA VAL A 237 -16.79 -6.15 -3.34
C VAL A 237 -15.80 -5.63 -4.37
N VAL A 238 -14.66 -6.32 -4.50
CA VAL A 238 -13.52 -5.89 -5.31
C VAL A 238 -13.49 -6.61 -6.65
N GLN A 239 -13.67 -5.84 -7.73
CA GLN A 239 -13.43 -6.31 -9.10
C GLN A 239 -12.07 -5.79 -9.59
N ASN A 240 -11.10 -6.68 -9.69
CA ASN A 240 -9.76 -6.35 -10.20
C ASN A 240 -9.84 -5.75 -11.61
N LEU A 241 -9.07 -4.69 -11.83
CA LEU A 241 -8.89 -4.08 -13.14
C LEU A 241 -7.42 -4.08 -13.51
N THR A 242 -7.14 -4.12 -14.80
CA THR A 242 -5.87 -3.58 -15.29
C THR A 242 -5.85 -2.09 -14.95
N PRO A 243 -4.81 -1.56 -14.28
CA PRO A 243 -4.76 -0.14 -13.91
C PRO A 243 -5.10 0.74 -15.11
N PRO A 244 -6.22 1.48 -15.07
CA PRO A 244 -6.65 2.28 -16.21
C PRO A 244 -5.80 3.54 -16.35
N VAL A 245 -4.94 3.81 -15.36
CA VAL A 245 -3.82 4.73 -15.45
C VAL A 245 -2.53 4.04 -15.00
N PRO A 246 -1.38 4.45 -15.57
CA PRO A 246 -0.08 4.03 -15.09
C PRO A 246 0.13 4.30 -13.58
N LEU A 247 0.80 3.36 -12.91
CA LEU A 247 1.10 3.46 -11.47
C LEU A 247 2.19 4.49 -11.15
N ASP A 248 2.93 4.93 -12.16
CA ASP A 248 4.04 5.89 -12.08
C ASP A 248 3.61 7.33 -12.42
N ILE A 249 2.32 7.59 -12.65
CA ILE A 249 1.84 8.96 -12.87
C ILE A 249 2.15 9.82 -11.62
N PRO A 250 2.84 10.96 -11.78
CA PRO A 250 3.08 11.88 -10.67
C PRO A 250 1.75 12.43 -10.12
N MET A 251 1.53 12.23 -8.82
CA MET A 251 0.36 12.71 -8.09
C MET A 251 0.76 13.65 -6.95
N VAL A 252 0.12 14.81 -6.86
CA VAL A 252 0.26 15.73 -5.71
C VAL A 252 -0.92 15.59 -4.78
N LEU A 253 -0.71 15.26 -3.50
CA LEU A 253 -1.75 15.18 -2.48
C LEU A 253 -1.78 16.46 -1.64
N ILE A 254 -2.92 17.13 -1.57
CA ILE A 254 -3.12 18.35 -0.77
C ILE A 254 -4.11 18.01 0.34
N LYS A 255 -3.62 17.78 1.57
CA LYS A 255 -4.48 17.45 2.73
C LYS A 255 -4.72 18.69 3.60
N PRO A 256 -5.99 19.11 3.84
CA PRO A 256 -6.28 20.15 4.82
C PRO A 256 -5.88 19.70 6.24
N GLN A 257 -5.66 20.66 7.14
CA GLN A 257 -5.27 20.35 8.52
C GLN A 257 -6.36 19.60 9.29
N GLN A 258 -7.63 19.88 8.95
CA GLN A 258 -8.79 19.30 9.61
C GLN A 258 -8.94 17.83 9.25
N ALA A 259 -9.12 16.99 10.27
CA ALA A 259 -9.58 15.62 10.09
C ALA A 259 -11.11 15.61 10.09
N CYS A 260 -11.70 14.87 9.16
CA CYS A 260 -13.13 14.57 9.18
C CYS A 260 -13.35 13.12 9.62
N SER A 261 -14.45 12.86 10.31
CA SER A 261 -14.85 11.52 10.69
C SER A 261 -15.72 10.91 9.59
N THR A 262 -15.34 9.74 9.06
CA THR A 262 -16.14 9.01 8.05
C THR A 262 -17.61 8.94 8.45
N ALA A 263 -17.86 8.54 9.68
CA ALA A 263 -19.22 8.38 10.19
C ALA A 263 -20.01 9.70 10.17
N GLU A 264 -19.36 10.84 10.47
CA GLU A 264 -20.02 12.15 10.44
C GLU A 264 -20.28 12.62 9.01
N VAL A 265 -19.35 12.39 8.08
CA VAL A 265 -19.52 12.74 6.66
C VAL A 265 -20.71 11.97 6.08
N TYR A 266 -20.75 10.65 6.28
CA TYR A 266 -21.87 9.83 5.83
C TYR A 266 -23.19 10.16 6.53
N LYS A 267 -23.16 10.61 7.79
CA LYS A 267 -24.38 11.03 8.51
C LYS A 267 -24.98 12.32 7.94
N ARG A 268 -24.15 13.21 7.41
CA ARG A 268 -24.57 14.48 6.79
C ARG A 268 -24.97 14.32 5.32
N LEU A 269 -24.65 13.17 4.70
CA LEU A 269 -24.92 12.90 3.30
C LEU A 269 -26.42 12.97 2.98
N ARG A 270 -26.71 13.67 1.90
CA ARG A 270 -28.03 13.85 1.30
C ARG A 270 -28.04 13.17 -0.07
N LEU A 271 -28.67 12.00 -0.20
CA LEU A 271 -28.70 11.23 -1.46
C LEU A 271 -29.35 11.99 -2.63
N ASP A 272 -30.24 12.94 -2.34
CA ASP A 272 -30.84 13.82 -3.36
C ASP A 272 -29.84 14.80 -3.98
N GLN A 273 -28.70 15.03 -3.32
CA GLN A 273 -27.65 15.97 -3.74
C GLN A 273 -26.45 15.30 -4.40
N THR A 274 -26.42 13.96 -4.44
CA THR A 274 -25.34 13.22 -5.10
C THR A 274 -25.43 13.36 -6.61
N SER A 275 -24.32 13.15 -7.31
CA SER A 275 -24.32 13.16 -8.78
C SER A 275 -25.28 12.09 -9.34
N LYS A 276 -25.69 12.22 -10.61
CA LYS A 276 -26.55 11.23 -11.29
C LYS A 276 -25.83 10.41 -12.35
N VAL A 277 -24.53 10.69 -12.54
CA VAL A 277 -23.70 9.98 -13.53
C VAL A 277 -23.58 8.51 -13.15
N ASP A 278 -23.70 7.62 -14.12
CA ASP A 278 -23.48 6.20 -13.91
C ASP A 278 -21.98 5.91 -13.61
N PRO A 279 -21.64 5.26 -12.49
CA PRO A 279 -20.26 4.86 -12.18
C PRO A 279 -19.57 4.06 -13.29
N LEU A 280 -20.31 3.24 -14.05
CA LEU A 280 -19.73 2.46 -15.15
C LEU A 280 -19.34 3.34 -16.33
N GLN A 281 -20.10 4.41 -16.61
CA GLN A 281 -19.73 5.40 -17.62
C GLN A 281 -18.48 6.19 -17.22
N LEU A 282 -18.29 6.47 -15.91
CA LEU A 282 -17.05 7.08 -15.41
C LEU A 282 -15.86 6.14 -15.66
N LEU A 283 -16.03 4.86 -15.35
CA LEU A 283 -14.98 3.86 -15.54
C LEU A 283 -14.60 3.71 -17.02
N GLU A 284 -15.59 3.62 -17.92
CA GLU A 284 -15.38 3.56 -19.36
C GLU A 284 -14.60 4.77 -19.88
N LYS A 285 -14.98 5.98 -19.46
CA LYS A 285 -14.27 7.22 -19.84
C LYS A 285 -12.83 7.24 -19.34
N ILE A 286 -12.58 6.77 -18.12
CA ILE A 286 -11.22 6.70 -17.56
C ILE A 286 -10.37 5.71 -18.34
N SER A 287 -10.93 4.54 -18.67
CA SER A 287 -10.22 3.53 -19.48
C SER A 287 -9.92 4.01 -20.90
N ALA A 288 -10.81 4.79 -21.51
CA ALA A 288 -10.63 5.29 -22.87
C ALA A 288 -9.70 6.52 -22.95
N ASN A 289 -9.81 7.45 -21.99
CA ASN A 289 -9.21 8.79 -22.11
C ASN A 289 -8.22 9.13 -20.98
N GLY A 290 -8.01 8.21 -20.04
CA GLY A 290 -7.26 8.46 -18.81
C GLY A 290 -8.06 9.30 -17.80
N ILE A 291 -7.38 9.77 -16.75
CA ILE A 291 -8.04 10.56 -15.70
C ILE A 291 -8.11 12.05 -16.10
N SER A 292 -9.30 12.61 -15.99
CA SER A 292 -9.61 14.04 -16.16
C SER A 292 -10.51 14.55 -15.02
N GLN A 293 -10.68 15.87 -14.92
CA GLN A 293 -11.45 16.48 -13.83
C GLN A 293 -12.93 16.09 -13.85
N ASP A 294 -13.52 15.84 -15.02
CA ASP A 294 -14.94 15.50 -15.20
C ASP A 294 -15.28 14.06 -14.76
N VAL A 295 -14.29 13.18 -14.70
CA VAL A 295 -14.47 11.80 -14.20
C VAL A 295 -14.17 11.67 -12.71
N CYS A 296 -13.48 12.64 -12.11
CA CYS A 296 -13.18 12.70 -10.68
C CYS A 296 -14.35 13.23 -9.85
N ILE A 297 -15.40 12.43 -9.76
CA ILE A 297 -16.60 12.75 -8.97
C ILE A 297 -16.50 12.12 -7.58
N ASN A 298 -16.79 12.88 -6.51
CA ASN A 298 -17.06 12.33 -5.18
C ASN A 298 -18.33 12.93 -4.61
N ASP A 299 -19.28 12.06 -4.34
CA ASP A 299 -20.55 12.43 -3.74
C ASP A 299 -20.42 12.95 -2.30
N LEU A 300 -19.25 12.77 -1.66
CA LEU A 300 -18.97 13.29 -0.32
C LEU A 300 -18.33 14.69 -0.33
N ASP A 301 -17.93 15.25 -1.47
CA ASP A 301 -17.29 16.59 -1.56
C ASP A 301 -18.18 17.70 -1.01
N ILE A 302 -19.50 17.56 -1.13
CA ILE A 302 -20.48 18.54 -0.64
C ILE A 302 -20.42 18.64 0.89
N CYS A 303 -19.90 17.62 1.56
CA CYS A 303 -19.90 17.51 3.02
C CYS A 303 -18.59 17.96 3.68
N ILE A 304 -17.48 18.11 2.93
CA ILE A 304 -16.13 18.33 3.48
C ILE A 304 -15.18 19.08 2.53
N GLU A 305 -14.18 19.77 3.09
CA GLU A 305 -12.97 20.13 2.33
C GLU A 305 -12.15 18.85 2.07
N THR A 306 -12.07 18.43 0.81
CA THR A 306 -11.39 17.19 0.45
C THR A 306 -9.90 17.35 0.19
N VAL A 307 -9.17 16.26 0.39
CA VAL A 307 -7.82 16.14 -0.13
C VAL A 307 -7.87 16.23 -1.67
N LYS A 308 -7.13 17.16 -2.26
CA LYS A 308 -7.04 17.30 -3.72
C LYS A 308 -5.81 16.55 -4.23
N ILE A 309 -6.01 15.68 -5.21
CA ILE A 309 -4.95 15.04 -5.98
C ILE A 309 -4.64 15.95 -7.19
N LYS A 310 -3.41 15.97 -7.70
CA LYS A 310 -3.12 16.54 -9.02
C LYS A 310 -2.30 15.52 -9.80
N ALA A 311 -2.85 14.95 -10.86
CA ALA A 311 -2.14 14.00 -11.72
C ALA A 311 -1.76 14.67 -13.05
N GLY A 312 -0.51 14.55 -13.47
CA GLY A 312 -0.08 15.04 -14.81
C GLY A 312 -0.41 16.51 -15.11
N GLY A 313 -0.42 17.38 -14.09
CA GLY A 313 -0.74 18.80 -14.27
C GLY A 313 -2.22 19.18 -14.10
N ARG A 314 -3.14 18.25 -13.85
CA ARG A 314 -4.59 18.49 -13.67
C ARG A 314 -5.04 18.15 -12.26
N ILE A 315 -5.85 19.03 -11.65
CA ILE A 315 -6.43 18.76 -10.32
C ILE A 315 -7.44 17.61 -10.50
N LEU A 316 -7.38 16.67 -9.58
CA LEU A 316 -8.26 15.53 -9.41
C LEU A 316 -8.77 15.68 -7.97
N SER A 317 -10.05 15.89 -7.74
CA SER A 317 -10.57 15.69 -6.40
C SER A 317 -10.64 14.15 -6.20
N THR A 318 -10.44 13.52 -5.04
CA THR A 318 -11.39 13.57 -3.93
C THR A 318 -10.96 12.54 -2.85
N PHE A 319 -11.20 12.84 -1.57
CA PHE A 319 -11.20 11.84 -0.50
C PHE A 319 -12.19 12.25 0.58
N SER A 320 -12.96 11.28 1.08
CA SER A 320 -13.56 11.36 2.41
C SER A 320 -12.73 10.51 3.35
N SER A 321 -12.30 11.14 4.45
CA SER A 321 -11.98 10.41 5.67
C SER A 321 -13.22 9.93 6.36
#